data_AF-A0A7Y1A0B8-F1
#
_entry.id   AF-A0A7Y1A0B8-F1
#
_cell.length_a   1.000
_cell.length_b   1.000
_cell.length_c   1.000
_cell.angle_alpha   90.00
_cell.angle_beta   90.00
_cell.angle_gamma   90.00
#
_symmetry.space_group_name_H-M   'P 1'
#
loop_
_entity.id
_entity.type
_entity.pdbx_description
1 polymer ?
#
loop_
_entity_poly.entity_id
_entity_poly.type
_entity_poly.pdbx_seq_one_letter_code
_entity_poly.pdbx_strand_id
1 'polypeptide(L)'
;MAVAVMAAAPTWTNAAEPTKSEAMQMPSEQKDHSKMMKQMGGMSMTGDVDYDFAANMRMHHQMAVEMAQAELQNGKNPEMLRMAKDIIAAQKKEIAVFDQWIKANKKP
;
A
#
# COMPACT_ATOMS: atom_id res chain seq x y z
N MET A 1 -10.09 51.17 -45.29
CA MET A 1 -8.88 50.73 -44.56
C MET A 1 -9.38 50.27 -43.19
N ALA A 2 -9.54 48.96 -42.92
CA ALA A 2 -8.52 48.02 -42.41
C ALA A 2 -7.85 48.59 -41.12
N VAL A 3 -7.81 47.95 -39.94
CA VAL A 3 -7.49 46.55 -39.63
C VAL A 3 -7.94 46.16 -38.20
N ALA A 4 -8.37 44.91 -38.09
CA ALA A 4 -8.36 43.90 -37.01
C ALA A 4 -8.28 44.24 -35.50
N VAL A 5 -9.15 43.52 -34.79
CA VAL A 5 -9.02 43.06 -33.40
C VAL A 5 -7.85 42.08 -33.29
N MET A 6 -7.01 42.21 -32.26
CA MET A 6 -6.29 41.10 -31.65
C MET A 6 -5.89 41.46 -30.21
N ALA A 7 -6.48 40.76 -29.25
CA ALA A 7 -6.08 40.82 -27.84
C ALA A 7 -4.73 40.12 -27.67
N ALA A 8 -3.75 40.83 -27.12
CA ALA A 8 -2.47 40.24 -26.72
C ALA A 8 -2.63 39.60 -25.33
N ALA A 9 -2.54 38.28 -25.27
CA ALA A 9 -2.41 37.55 -24.01
C ALA A 9 -0.98 37.75 -23.44
N PRO A 10 -0.80 37.86 -22.11
CA PRO A 10 0.52 37.91 -21.53
C PRO A 10 1.22 36.57 -21.70
N THR A 11 2.40 36.59 -22.33
CA THR A 11 3.31 35.47 -22.40
C THR A 11 3.87 35.16 -21.01
N TRP A 12 3.42 34.07 -20.41
CA TRP A 12 4.05 33.49 -19.24
C TRP A 12 5.30 32.73 -19.70
N THR A 13 6.46 33.37 -19.66
CA THR A 13 7.74 32.66 -19.68
C THR A 13 8.13 32.33 -18.24
N ASN A 14 7.92 31.09 -17.82
CA ASN A 14 8.64 30.55 -16.67
C ASN A 14 9.50 29.38 -17.15
N ALA A 15 10.71 29.70 -17.60
CA ALA A 15 11.80 28.74 -17.61
C ALA A 15 12.31 28.63 -16.17
N ALA A 16 11.79 27.64 -15.44
CA ALA A 16 12.45 27.10 -14.27
C ALA A 16 12.50 25.59 -14.47
N GLU A 17 13.68 25.10 -14.81
CA GLU A 17 14.00 23.68 -14.88
C GLU A 17 13.64 23.02 -13.54
N PRO A 18 13.12 21.78 -13.52
CA PRO A 18 12.98 21.06 -12.26
C PRO A 18 14.38 20.78 -11.71
N THR A 19 14.80 21.56 -10.73
CA THR A 19 15.99 21.26 -9.96
C THR A 19 15.74 19.95 -9.22
N LYS A 20 16.68 19.03 -9.43
CA LYS A 20 16.76 17.71 -8.84
C LYS A 20 16.95 17.84 -7.32
N SER A 21 15.90 18.16 -6.58
CA SER A 21 15.91 18.22 -5.11
C SER A 21 15.16 17.02 -4.56
N GLU A 22 15.94 16.07 -4.05
CA GLU A 22 15.54 15.00 -3.13
C GLU A 22 14.26 14.24 -3.49
N ALA A 23 14.44 13.29 -4.41
CA ALA A 23 13.81 12.00 -4.23
C ALA A 23 14.16 11.50 -2.81
N MET A 24 13.26 11.72 -1.85
CA MET A 24 13.24 10.97 -0.60
C MET A 24 13.20 9.50 -1.00
N GLN A 25 14.38 8.88 -1.01
CA GLN A 25 14.48 7.44 -1.11
C GLN A 25 13.74 6.87 0.10
N MET A 26 12.60 6.23 -0.15
CA MET A 26 11.99 5.24 0.74
C MET A 26 12.31 3.86 0.12
N PRO A 27 13.52 3.28 0.30
CA PRO A 27 13.99 2.25 -0.64
C PRO A 27 13.68 0.80 -0.24
N SER A 28 12.94 0.55 0.85
CA SER A 28 12.59 -0.83 1.28
C SER A 28 11.07 -1.09 1.39
N GLU A 29 10.30 -0.21 2.01
CA GLU A 29 8.88 -0.47 2.33
C GLU A 29 7.96 -0.46 1.10
N GLN A 30 8.22 0.38 0.10
CA GLN A 30 7.46 0.35 -1.16
C GLN A 30 7.64 -0.96 -1.94
N LYS A 31 8.82 -1.62 -1.82
CA LYS A 31 9.09 -2.87 -2.53
C LYS A 31 8.30 -4.03 -1.93
N ASP A 32 8.21 -4.11 -0.61
CA ASP A 32 7.43 -5.16 0.06
C ASP A 32 5.93 -4.97 -0.14
N HIS A 33 5.44 -3.74 -0.01
CA HIS A 33 4.03 -3.44 -0.27
C HIS A 33 3.63 -3.70 -1.74
N SER A 34 4.46 -3.28 -2.69
CA SER A 34 4.20 -3.53 -4.13
C SER A 34 4.30 -5.02 -4.49
N LYS A 35 5.17 -5.78 -3.83
CA LYS A 35 5.25 -7.23 -3.98
C LYS A 35 3.98 -7.91 -3.46
N MET A 36 3.45 -7.49 -2.30
CA MET A 36 2.20 -8.04 -1.78
C MET A 36 0.98 -7.67 -2.62
N MET A 37 0.86 -6.42 -3.07
CA MET A 37 -0.21 -6.01 -4.00
C MET A 37 -0.19 -6.84 -5.30
N LYS A 38 1.00 -7.13 -5.83
CA LYS A 38 1.18 -8.01 -6.99
C LYS A 38 0.83 -9.47 -6.67
N GLN A 39 1.14 -9.94 -5.46
CA GLN A 39 0.82 -11.28 -5.02
C GLN A 39 -0.70 -11.46 -4.81
N MET A 40 -1.41 -10.44 -4.32
CA MET A 40 -2.88 -10.43 -4.23
C MET A 40 -3.52 -10.46 -5.62
N GLY A 41 -3.06 -9.61 -6.54
CA GLY A 41 -3.54 -9.59 -7.93
C GLY A 41 -3.19 -10.84 -8.74
N GLY A 42 -2.27 -11.68 -8.23
CA GLY A 42 -1.80 -12.91 -8.88
C GLY A 42 -2.24 -14.20 -8.20
N MET A 43 -3.05 -14.14 -7.13
CA MET A 43 -3.55 -15.35 -6.48
C MET A 43 -4.62 -16.01 -7.36
N SER A 44 -4.29 -17.16 -7.94
CA SER A 44 -5.29 -17.99 -8.62
C SER A 44 -6.25 -18.53 -7.59
N MET A 45 -7.52 -18.15 -7.70
CA MET A 45 -8.60 -18.73 -6.90
C MET A 45 -8.65 -20.24 -7.17
N THR A 46 -8.62 -21.02 -6.10
CA THR A 46 -8.64 -22.48 -6.18
C THR A 46 -10.03 -23.02 -6.49
N GLY A 47 -11.07 -22.20 -6.30
CA GLY A 47 -12.48 -22.59 -6.41
C GLY A 47 -13.06 -23.13 -5.10
N ASP A 48 -12.22 -23.33 -4.08
CA ASP A 48 -12.64 -23.57 -2.71
C ASP A 48 -12.73 -22.22 -2.00
N VAL A 49 -13.96 -21.75 -1.79
CA VAL A 49 -14.22 -20.40 -1.26
C VAL A 49 -13.66 -20.23 0.15
N ASP A 50 -13.70 -21.26 0.98
CA ASP A 50 -13.19 -21.20 2.34
C ASP A 50 -11.66 -21.09 2.34
N TYR A 51 -11.00 -21.89 1.49
CA TYR A 51 -9.56 -21.82 1.34
C TYR A 51 -9.10 -20.48 0.75
N ASP A 52 -9.77 -20.02 -0.30
CA ASP A 52 -9.44 -18.76 -0.95
C ASP A 52 -9.66 -17.57 0.00
N PHE A 53 -10.73 -17.60 0.82
CA PHE A 53 -10.96 -16.60 1.86
C PHE A 53 -9.84 -16.60 2.89
N ALA A 54 -9.49 -17.76 3.44
CA ALA A 54 -8.45 -17.87 4.46
C ALA A 54 -7.07 -17.42 3.93
N ALA A 55 -6.71 -17.84 2.71
CA ALA A 55 -5.44 -17.47 2.08
C ALA A 55 -5.37 -15.96 1.78
N ASN A 56 -6.44 -15.39 1.24
CA ASN A 56 -6.51 -13.96 0.93
C ASN A 56 -6.50 -13.11 2.21
N MET A 57 -7.26 -13.48 3.24
CA MET A 57 -7.29 -12.73 4.50
C MET A 57 -5.97 -12.81 5.25
N ARG A 58 -5.31 -13.98 5.25
CA ARG A 58 -3.96 -14.12 5.78
C ARG A 58 -2.96 -13.18 5.11
N MET A 59 -3.02 -13.03 3.79
CA MET A 59 -2.16 -12.08 3.06
C MET A 59 -2.53 -10.62 3.35
N HIS A 60 -3.82 -10.28 3.26
CA HIS A 60 -4.31 -8.93 3.55
C HIS A 60 -3.88 -8.47 4.95
N HIS A 61 -3.97 -9.36 5.93
CA HIS A 61 -3.61 -9.04 7.30
C HIS A 61 -2.11 -8.81 7.46
N GLN A 62 -1.30 -9.60 6.76
CA GLN A 62 0.14 -9.41 6.76
C GLN A 62 0.51 -8.03 6.19
N MET A 63 -0.15 -7.57 5.12
CA MET A 63 0.05 -6.23 4.58
C MET A 63 -0.28 -5.13 5.59
N ALA A 64 -1.39 -5.27 6.32
CA ALA A 64 -1.77 -4.30 7.34
C ALA A 64 -0.81 -4.29 8.54
N VAL A 65 -0.26 -5.45 8.92
CA VAL A 65 0.82 -5.52 9.92
C VAL A 65 2.05 -4.76 9.45
N GLU A 66 2.46 -4.92 8.18
CA GLU A 66 3.62 -4.21 7.62
C GLU A 66 3.40 -2.70 7.57
N MET A 67 2.22 -2.24 7.13
CA MET A 67 1.87 -0.81 7.14
C MET A 67 1.82 -0.24 8.57
N ALA A 68 1.27 -0.98 9.52
CA ALA A 68 1.26 -0.57 10.92
C ALA A 68 2.68 -0.53 11.52
N GLN A 69 3.58 -1.42 11.12
CA GLN A 69 4.98 -1.37 11.53
C GLN A 69 5.69 -0.14 10.95
N ALA A 70 5.40 0.25 9.71
CA ALA A 70 5.92 1.48 9.12
C ALA A 70 5.40 2.72 9.87
N GLU A 71 4.12 2.75 10.25
CA GLU A 71 3.55 3.82 11.09
C GLU A 71 4.26 3.89 12.46
N LEU A 72 4.58 2.76 13.09
CA LEU A 72 5.33 2.77 14.35
C LEU A 72 6.76 3.28 14.22
N GLN A 73 7.38 3.13 13.05
CA GLN A 73 8.74 3.59 12.81
C GLN A 73 8.80 5.07 12.46
N ASN A 74 7.86 5.56 11.64
CA ASN A 74 7.93 6.86 10.99
C ASN A 74 6.82 7.83 11.42
N GLY A 75 5.76 7.33 12.06
CA GLY A 75 4.59 8.08 12.47
C GLY A 75 4.86 9.03 13.64
N LYS A 76 4.03 10.08 13.75
CA LYS A 76 4.17 11.14 14.76
C LYS A 76 2.91 11.38 15.58
N ASN A 77 1.75 10.97 15.07
CA ASN A 77 0.47 11.18 15.75
C ASN A 77 0.29 10.09 16.84
N PRO A 78 0.15 10.45 18.13
CA PRO A 78 0.05 9.47 19.22
C PRO A 78 -1.15 8.52 19.11
N GLU A 79 -2.27 8.98 18.57
CA GLU A 79 -3.46 8.17 18.35
C GLU A 79 -3.22 7.14 17.24
N MET A 80 -2.55 7.54 16.16
CA MET A 80 -2.18 6.63 15.07
C MET A 80 -1.14 5.60 15.47
N LEU A 81 -0.15 6.00 16.28
CA LEU A 81 0.81 5.07 16.87
C LEU A 81 0.13 4.05 17.80
N ARG A 82 -0.89 4.47 18.56
CA ARG A 82 -1.68 3.54 19.37
C ARG A 82 -2.47 2.58 18.48
N MET A 83 -3.17 3.09 17.48
CA MET A 83 -3.94 2.27 16.53
C MET A 83 -3.05 1.25 15.81
N ALA A 84 -1.84 1.64 15.40
CA ALA A 84 -0.88 0.74 14.78
C ALA A 84 -0.48 -0.43 15.69
N LYS A 85 -0.27 -0.19 17.00
CA LYS A 85 -0.01 -1.28 17.97
C LYS A 85 -1.21 -2.23 18.07
N ASP A 86 -2.42 -1.68 18.14
CA ASP A 86 -3.65 -2.46 18.24
C ASP A 86 -3.86 -3.32 16.99
N ILE A 87 -3.64 -2.76 15.80
CA ILE A 87 -3.69 -3.48 14.51
C ILE A 87 -2.70 -4.65 14.50
N ILE A 88 -1.44 -4.40 14.87
CA ILE A 88 -0.42 -5.47 14.89
C ILE A 88 -0.82 -6.60 15.84
N ALA A 89 -1.32 -6.27 17.02
CA ALA A 89 -1.69 -7.27 18.02
C ALA A 89 -2.90 -8.10 17.60
N ALA A 90 -3.92 -7.47 17.01
CA ALA A 90 -5.12 -8.17 16.53
C ALA A 90 -4.79 -9.04 15.32
N GLN A 91 -4.18 -8.45 14.29
CA GLN A 91 -4.02 -9.13 13.02
C GLN A 91 -2.98 -10.25 13.05
N LYS A 92 -1.96 -10.17 13.93
CA LYS A 92 -1.07 -11.32 14.16
C LYS A 92 -1.79 -12.53 14.75
N LYS A 93 -2.82 -12.32 15.59
CA LYS A 93 -3.63 -13.43 16.13
C LYS A 93 -4.46 -14.06 15.02
N GLU A 94 -5.09 -13.23 14.18
CA GLU A 94 -5.90 -13.70 13.05
C GLU A 94 -5.06 -14.42 11.99
N ILE A 95 -3.85 -13.93 11.68
CA ILE A 95 -2.89 -14.64 10.82
C ILE A 95 -2.60 -16.04 11.38
N ALA A 96 -2.38 -16.18 12.68
CA ALA A 96 -2.12 -17.48 13.29
C ALA A 96 -3.33 -18.43 13.15
N VAL A 97 -4.55 -17.91 13.27
CA VAL A 97 -5.79 -18.68 13.05
C VAL A 97 -5.88 -19.14 11.59
N PHE A 98 -5.68 -18.24 10.62
CA PHE A 98 -5.70 -18.60 9.20
C PHE A 98 -4.59 -19.60 8.85
N ASP A 99 -3.37 -19.42 9.34
CA ASP A 99 -2.25 -20.33 9.08
C ASP A 99 -2.54 -21.74 9.64
N GLN A 100 -3.12 -21.84 10.83
CA GLN A 100 -3.55 -23.12 11.41
C GLN A 100 -4.65 -23.78 10.58
N TRP A 101 -5.67 -23.01 10.20
CA TRP A 101 -6.79 -23.52 9.40
C TRP A 101 -6.32 -23.99 8.01
N ILE A 102 -5.52 -23.19 7.31
CA ILE A 102 -4.95 -23.54 5.99
C ILE A 102 -4.13 -24.82 6.09
N LYS A 103 -3.27 -24.94 7.11
CA LYS A 103 -2.44 -26.14 7.33
C LYS A 103 -3.29 -27.39 7.56
N ALA A 104 -4.37 -27.28 8.32
CA ALA A 104 -5.27 -28.40 8.62
C ALA A 104 -6.16 -28.80 7.43
N ASN A 105 -6.41 -27.87 6.50
CA ASN A 105 -7.33 -28.06 5.37
C ASN A 105 -6.62 -28.04 4.00
N LYS A 106 -5.30 -28.25 3.96
CA LYS A 106 -4.58 -28.45 2.70
C LYS A 106 -5.16 -29.66 1.97
N LYS A 107 -5.78 -29.42 0.82
CA LYS A 107 -6.11 -30.51 -0.11
C LYS A 107 -4.82 -30.95 -0.84
N PRO A 108 -4.65 -32.26 -1.08
CA PRO A 108 -3.49 -32.80 -1.78
C PRO A 108 -3.35 -32.26 -3.21
#